data_AF-A0A834Z263-F1
#
_entry.id   AF-A0A834Z263-F1
#
_cell.length_a   1.000
_cell.length_b   1.000
_cell.length_c   1.000
_cell.angle_alpha   90.00
_cell.angle_beta   90.00
_cell.angle_gamma   90.00
#
_symmetry.space_group_name_H-M   'P 1'
#
loop_
_entity.id
_entity.type
_entity.pdbx_description
1 polymer ?
#
loop_
_entity_poly.entity_id
_entity_poly.type
_entity_poly.pdbx_seq_one_letter_code
_entity_poly.pdbx_strand_id
1 'polypeptide(L)'
;MVERIRVLQVREEMSRERSRYLEAMVSISSSSLTIFGILRWGLSAIYCEVNAMVEEYQQAISVANFGGIRDFQGLYPRLCLKSSPQVYESLEHRLVVAEASKTHILWYVIPHDGSAEAT
;
A
#
# COMPACT_ATOMS: atom_id res chain seq x y z
N MET A 1 -2.37 -33.22 -52.46
CA MET A 1 -1.11 -32.71 -51.88
C MET A 1 -1.20 -31.23 -51.52
N VAL A 2 -1.66 -30.37 -52.43
CA VAL A 2 -1.81 -28.91 -52.23
C VAL A 2 -2.70 -28.54 -51.03
N GLU A 3 -3.81 -29.24 -50.83
CA GLU A 3 -4.74 -28.92 -49.73
C GLU A 3 -4.14 -29.13 -48.34
N ARG A 4 -3.28 -30.15 -48.18
CA ARG A 4 -2.56 -30.39 -46.92
C ARG A 4 -1.57 -29.27 -46.61
N ILE A 5 -0.94 -28.69 -47.64
CA ILE A 5 0.03 -27.60 -47.47
C ILE A 5 -0.68 -26.32 -47.00
N ARG A 6 -1.84 -25.99 -47.59
CA ARG A 6 -2.63 -24.81 -47.16
C ARG A 6 -3.12 -24.93 -45.73
N VAL A 7 -3.62 -26.11 -45.33
CA VAL A 7 -4.10 -26.35 -43.96
C VAL A 7 -2.96 -26.22 -42.95
N LEU A 8 -1.76 -26.71 -43.27
CA LEU A 8 -0.59 -26.56 -42.40
C LEU A 8 -0.14 -25.10 -42.28
N GLN A 9 -0.14 -24.36 -43.39
CA GLN A 9 0.24 -22.95 -43.40
C GLN A 9 -0.73 -22.08 -42.57
N VAL A 10 -2.04 -22.30 -42.71
CA VAL A 10 -3.07 -21.61 -41.89
C VAL A 10 -2.91 -21.98 -40.41
N ARG A 11 -2.66 -23.25 -40.10
CA ARG A 11 -2.44 -23.69 -38.71
C ARG A 11 -1.20 -23.03 -38.08
N GLU A 12 -0.14 -22.86 -38.86
CA GLU A 12 1.10 -22.23 -38.43
C GLU A 12 0.94 -20.71 -38.25
N GLU A 13 0.18 -20.05 -39.12
CA GLU A 13 -0.21 -18.64 -38.96
C GLU A 13 -1.07 -18.43 -37.71
N MET A 14 -2.05 -19.30 -37.48
CA MET A 14 -2.90 -19.27 -36.27
C MET A 14 -2.08 -19.52 -34.99
N SER A 15 -1.05 -20.38 -35.06
CA SER A 15 -0.15 -20.62 -33.95
C SER A 15 0.73 -19.41 -33.64
N ARG A 16 1.24 -18.73 -34.68
CA ARG A 16 2.03 -17.49 -34.53
C ARG A 16 1.22 -16.38 -33.89
N GLU A 17 0.00 -16.19 -34.38
CA GLU A 17 -0.89 -15.16 -33.84
C GLU A 17 -1.24 -15.41 -32.38
N ARG A 18 -1.52 -16.67 -32.01
CA ARG A 18 -1.73 -17.08 -30.61
C ARG A 18 -0.51 -16.80 -29.73
N SER A 19 0.70 -17.01 -30.23
CA SER A 19 1.93 -16.68 -29.48
C SER A 19 2.01 -15.19 -29.16
N ARG A 20 1.69 -14.32 -30.14
CA ARG A 20 1.72 -12.87 -29.95
C ARG A 20 0.72 -12.39 -28.90
N TYR A 21 -0.50 -12.95 -28.89
CA TYR A 21 -1.49 -12.59 -27.88
C TYR A 21 -1.06 -13.03 -26.47
N LEU A 22 -0.48 -14.22 -26.33
CA LEU A 22 0.00 -14.71 -25.04
C LEU A 22 1.16 -13.87 -24.51
N GLU A 23 2.11 -13.50 -25.36
CA GLU A 23 3.21 -12.60 -25.00
C GLU A 23 2.70 -11.21 -24.58
N ALA A 24 1.72 -10.66 -25.33
CA ALA A 24 1.08 -9.40 -24.97
C ALA A 24 0.35 -9.48 -23.62
N MET A 25 -0.39 -10.56 -23.36
CA MET A 25 -1.07 -10.78 -22.07
C MET A 25 -0.09 -10.86 -20.89
N VAL A 26 1.01 -11.60 -21.04
CA VAL A 26 2.03 -11.71 -19.99
C VAL A 26 2.75 -10.38 -19.78
N SER A 27 3.06 -9.66 -20.86
CA SER A 27 3.66 -8.32 -20.80
C SER A 27 2.76 -7.34 -20.04
N ILE A 28 1.47 -7.28 -20.39
CA ILE A 28 0.48 -6.43 -19.72
C ILE A 28 0.34 -6.78 -18.23
N SER A 29 0.31 -8.08 -17.90
CA SER A 29 0.25 -8.55 -16.52
C SER A 29 1.49 -8.15 -15.73
N SER A 30 2.67 -8.33 -16.31
CA SER A 30 3.97 -7.96 -15.71
C SER A 30 4.10 -6.45 -15.49
N SER A 31 3.71 -5.63 -16.47
CA SER A 31 3.66 -4.18 -16.32
C SER A 31 2.70 -3.75 -15.22
N SER A 32 1.53 -4.39 -15.13
CA SER A 32 0.54 -4.10 -14.08
C SER A 32 1.11 -4.41 -12.69
N LEU A 33 1.71 -5.58 -12.50
CA LEU A 33 2.37 -5.99 -11.25
C LEU A 33 3.48 -5.01 -10.84
N THR A 34 4.25 -4.51 -11.81
CA THR A 34 5.30 -3.51 -11.58
C THR A 34 4.72 -2.19 -11.09
N ILE A 35 3.64 -1.69 -11.73
CA ILE A 35 2.96 -0.46 -11.33
C ILE A 35 2.35 -0.61 -9.92
N PHE A 36 1.66 -1.72 -9.65
CA PHE A 36 1.13 -2.00 -8.32
C PHE A 36 2.25 -2.09 -7.27
N GLY A 37 3.39 -2.70 -7.61
CA GLY A 37 4.57 -2.74 -6.76
C GLY A 37 5.09 -1.33 -6.42
N ILE A 38 5.29 -0.49 -7.43
CA ILE A 38 5.76 0.89 -7.24
C ILE A 38 4.78 1.70 -6.39
N LEU A 39 3.48 1.62 -6.68
CA LEU A 39 2.45 2.33 -5.92
C LEU A 39 2.39 1.85 -4.46
N ARG A 40 2.44 0.53 -4.23
CA ARG A 40 2.47 -0.07 -2.88
C ARG A 40 3.68 0.41 -2.08
N TRP A 41 4.87 0.38 -2.68
CA TRP A 41 6.10 0.82 -2.03
C TRP A 41 6.10 2.32 -1.73
N GLY A 42 5.67 3.14 -2.69
CA GLY A 42 5.56 4.59 -2.51
C GLY A 42 4.58 4.98 -1.41
N LEU A 43 3.41 4.34 -1.36
CA LEU A 43 2.43 4.53 -0.29
C LEU A 43 2.99 4.12 1.08
N SER A 44 3.75 3.03 1.17
CA SER A 44 4.37 2.60 2.42
C SER A 44 5.45 3.56 2.91
N ALA A 45 6.24 4.13 2.00
CA ALA A 45 7.28 5.10 2.35
C ALA A 45 6.67 6.39 2.93
N ILE A 46 5.63 6.92 2.28
CA ILE A 46 4.90 8.10 2.74
C ILE A 46 4.20 7.82 4.07
N TYR A 47 3.61 6.63 4.23
CA TYR A 47 2.98 6.22 5.48
C TYR A 47 3.99 6.19 6.64
N CYS A 48 5.19 5.63 6.43
CA CYS A 48 6.25 5.60 7.45
C CYS A 48 6.73 7.01 7.82
N GLU A 49 6.90 7.91 6.85
CA GLU A 49 7.32 9.29 7.10
C GLU A 49 6.26 10.06 7.93
N VAL A 50 4.99 9.93 7.56
CA VAL A 50 3.88 10.53 8.30
C VAL A 50 3.78 9.97 9.72
N ASN A 51 3.96 8.66 9.89
CA ASN A 51 3.90 8.03 11.20
C ASN A 51 5.06 8.47 12.10
N ALA A 52 6.28 8.56 11.56
CA ALA A 52 7.44 9.06 12.31
C ALA A 52 7.22 10.50 12.79
N MET A 53 6.62 11.36 11.96
CA MET A 53 6.29 12.72 12.39
C MET A 53 5.28 12.73 13.56
N VAL A 54 4.25 11.89 13.50
CA VAL A 54 3.25 11.77 14.58
C VAL A 54 3.87 11.21 15.86
N GLU A 55 4.78 10.24 15.76
CA GLU A 55 5.53 9.70 16.90
C GLU A 55 6.41 10.75 17.57
N GLU A 56 7.12 11.60 16.80
CA GLU A 56 7.91 12.71 17.35
C GLU A 56 7.02 13.73 18.08
N TYR A 57 5.81 13.99 17.57
CA TYR A 57 4.83 14.84 18.24
C TYR A 57 4.30 14.21 19.53
N GLN A 58 3.95 12.93 19.51
CA GLN A 58 3.51 12.17 20.68
C GLN A 58 4.60 12.16 21.77
N GLN A 59 5.86 11.96 21.36
CA GLN A 59 7.02 11.96 22.25
C GLN A 59 7.25 13.33 22.87
N ALA A 60 7.15 14.40 22.08
CA ALA A 60 7.23 15.77 22.53
C ALA A 60 6.15 16.13 23.57
N ILE A 61 4.90 15.72 23.34
CA ILE A 61 3.79 15.86 24.30
C ILE A 61 4.08 15.06 25.58
N SER A 62 4.55 13.83 25.46
CA SER A 62 4.81 12.96 26.60
C SER A 62 5.93 13.52 27.50
N VAL A 63 7.01 14.04 26.90
CA VAL A 63 8.09 14.73 27.61
C VAL A 63 7.61 16.03 28.27
N ALA A 64 6.76 16.82 27.58
CA ALA A 64 6.17 18.03 28.15
C ALA A 64 5.25 17.73 29.34
N ASN A 65 4.43 16.66 29.24
CA ASN A 65 3.54 16.20 30.30
C ASN A 65 4.32 15.63 31.50
N PHE A 66 5.42 14.89 31.28
CA PHE A 66 6.27 14.38 32.36
C PHE A 66 7.03 15.51 33.08
N GLY A 67 7.31 16.61 32.39
CA GLY A 67 7.92 17.82 32.95
C GLY A 67 6.97 18.76 33.70
N GLY A 68 5.66 18.46 33.76
CA GLY A 68 4.66 19.29 34.46
C GLY A 68 4.33 20.63 33.78
N ILE A 69 4.77 20.85 32.55
CA ILE A 69 4.58 22.12 31.82
C ILE A 69 3.27 22.04 31.03
N ARG A 70 2.26 22.81 31.47
CA ARG A 70 0.90 22.84 30.89
C ARG A 70 0.77 23.79 29.68
N ASP A 71 1.86 24.44 29.28
CA ASP A 71 1.83 25.51 28.28
C ASP A 71 2.42 25.03 26.94
N PHE A 72 1.59 24.27 26.21
CA PHE A 72 1.91 23.69 24.90
C PHE A 72 2.29 24.77 23.86
N GLN A 73 1.75 25.98 24.02
CA GLN A 73 1.88 27.08 23.06
C GLN A 73 3.27 27.71 23.05
N GLY A 74 3.99 27.70 24.19
CA GLY A 74 5.35 28.23 24.34
C GLY A 74 6.47 27.21 24.11
N LEU A 75 6.15 25.92 24.08
CA LEU A 75 7.12 24.83 23.86
C LEU A 75 7.32 24.50 22.37
N TYR A 76 6.43 24.95 21.50
CA TYR A 76 6.50 24.77 20.05
C TYR A 76 7.82 25.21 19.40
N PRO A 77 8.39 26.38 19.75
CA PRO A 77 9.70 26.80 19.25
C PRO A 77 10.87 25.97 19.79
N ARG A 78 10.68 25.27 20.91
CA ARG A 78 11.73 24.55 21.65
C ARG A 78 11.77 23.05 21.34
N LEU A 79 10.67 22.52 20.80
CA LEU A 79 10.49 21.12 20.39
C LEU A 79 10.89 20.84 18.93
N CYS A 80 11.40 21.83 18.18
CA CYS A 80 11.80 21.68 16.77
C CYS A 80 10.71 21.08 15.85
N LEU A 81 9.43 21.18 16.23
CA LEU A 81 8.31 20.71 15.43
C LEU A 81 8.20 21.58 14.17
N LYS A 82 8.44 20.98 13.00
CA LYS A 82 8.41 21.66 11.69
C LYS A 82 7.00 22.08 11.25
N SER A 83 5.95 21.63 11.95
CA SER A 83 4.55 21.72 11.50
C SER A 83 3.62 22.29 12.57
N SER A 84 2.59 23.03 12.15
CA SER A 84 1.50 23.53 13.02
C SER A 84 0.71 22.38 13.68
N PRO A 85 0.19 22.52 14.92
CA PRO A 85 -0.55 21.47 15.63
C PRO A 85 -1.76 20.92 14.87
N GLN A 86 -2.42 21.77 14.06
CA GLN A 86 -3.53 21.35 13.19
C GLN A 86 -3.13 20.29 12.16
N VAL A 87 -1.86 20.29 11.72
CA VAL A 87 -1.34 19.31 10.76
C VAL A 87 -1.18 17.95 11.44
N TYR A 88 -0.78 17.93 12.71
CA TYR A 88 -0.62 16.71 13.49
C TYR A 88 -1.95 16.07 13.84
N GLU A 89 -2.93 16.83 14.34
CA GLU A 89 -4.29 16.32 14.59
C GLU A 89 -4.93 15.76 13.31
N SER A 90 -4.76 16.44 12.17
CA SER A 90 -5.26 15.95 10.88
C SER A 90 -4.50 14.71 10.37
N LEU A 91 -3.22 14.56 10.69
CA LEU A 91 -2.43 13.37 10.35
C LEU A 91 -2.83 12.18 11.22
N GLU A 92 -3.00 12.38 12.53
CA GLU A 92 -3.44 11.34 13.47
C GLU A 92 -4.81 10.78 13.07
N HIS A 93 -5.79 11.64 12.78
CA HIS A 93 -7.10 11.21 12.30
C HIS A 93 -7.02 10.42 10.99
N ARG A 94 -6.15 10.82 10.06
CA ARG A 94 -5.98 10.11 8.79
C ARG A 94 -5.24 8.79 8.94
N LEU A 95 -4.27 8.71 9.84
CA LEU A 95 -3.58 7.46 10.20
C LEU A 95 -4.55 6.47 10.84
N VAL A 96 -5.39 6.90 11.79
CA VAL A 96 -6.40 6.04 12.41
C VAL A 96 -7.40 5.50 11.39
N VAL A 97 -7.86 6.34 10.45
CA VAL A 97 -8.76 5.90 9.36
C VAL A 97 -8.04 4.93 8.41
N ALA A 98 -6.79 5.21 8.07
CA ALA A 98 -5.98 4.32 7.23
C ALA A 98 -5.70 2.97 7.91
N GLU A 99 -5.45 2.97 9.21
CA GLU A 99 -5.18 1.79 10.01
C GLU A 99 -6.44 0.95 10.24
N ALA A 100 -7.58 1.58 10.51
CA ALA A 100 -8.90 0.93 10.55
C ALA A 100 -9.27 0.30 9.20
N SER A 101 -8.96 0.99 8.10
CA SER A 101 -9.17 0.46 6.75
C SER A 101 -8.25 -0.73 6.46
N LYS A 102 -6.98 -0.64 6.86
CA LYS A 102 -5.98 -1.71 6.72
C LYS A 102 -6.35 -2.95 7.55
N THR A 103 -6.80 -2.78 8.79
CA THR A 103 -7.27 -3.90 9.63
C THR A 103 -8.54 -4.51 9.09
N HIS A 104 -9.49 -3.72 8.57
CA HIS A 104 -10.69 -4.26 7.93
C HIS A 104 -10.37 -5.09 6.68
N ILE A 105 -9.42 -4.64 5.85
CA ILE A 105 -8.92 -5.41 4.69
C ILE A 105 -8.18 -6.66 5.17
N LEU A 106 -7.36 -6.58 6.21
CA LEU A 106 -6.64 -7.72 6.77
C LEU A 106 -7.59 -8.79 7.34
N TRP A 107 -8.66 -8.38 8.02
CA TRP A 107 -9.68 -9.28 8.55
C TRP A 107 -10.46 -10.00 7.44
N TYR A 108 -10.63 -9.36 6.28
CA TYR A 108 -11.30 -9.95 5.13
C TYR A 108 -10.39 -10.84 4.27
N VAL A 109 -9.07 -10.59 4.30
CA VAL A 109 -8.06 -11.29 3.48
C VAL A 109 -7.40 -12.47 4.21
N ILE A 110 -7.40 -12.48 5.54
CA ILE A 110 -7.10 -13.69 6.31
C ILE A 110 -8.43 -14.43 6.49
N PRO A 111 -8.79 -15.42 5.64
CA PRO A 111 -9.88 -16.29 6.01
C PRO A 111 -9.51 -16.90 7.35
N HIS A 112 -10.43 -16.80 8.30
CA HIS A 112 -10.42 -17.64 9.48
C HIS A 112 -10.28 -19.08 8.97
N ASP A 113 -9.06 -19.63 9.03
CA ASP A 113 -8.80 -21.07 8.88
C ASP A 113 -9.51 -21.74 10.06
N GLY A 114 -10.83 -21.84 9.90
CA GLY A 114 -11.75 -22.48 10.81
C GLY A 114 -11.62 -23.97 10.64
N SER A 115 -10.53 -24.50 11.19
CA SER A 115 -10.47 -25.84 11.78
C SER A 115 -11.52 -25.92 12.90
N ALA A 116 -12.79 -25.99 12.52
CA ALA A 116 -13.92 -26.29 13.40
C ALA A 116 -14.92 -27.16 12.62
N GLU A 117 -14.42 -28.26 12.05
CA GLU A 117 -15.24 -29.42 11.75
C GLU A 117 -14.79 -30.59 12.63
N ALA A 118 -15.80 -31.27 13.16
CA ALA A 118 -15.80 -32.63 13.70
C ALA A 118 -15.44 -32.85 15.18
N THR A 119 -16.54 -32.95 15.96
CA THR A 119 -16.81 -33.90 17.06
C THR A 119 -16.50 -33.47 18.50
#